data_AF-A0A367LSS4-F1
#
_entry.id   AF-A0A367LSS4-F1
#
_cell.length_a   1.000
_cell.length_b   1.000
_cell.length_c   1.000
_cell.angle_alpha   90.00
_cell.angle_beta   90.00
_cell.angle_gamma   90.00
#
_symmetry.space_group_name_H-M   'P 1'
#
loop_
_entity.id
_entity.type
_entity.pdbx_description
1 polymer ?
#
loop_
_entity_poly.entity_id
_entity_poly.type
_entity_poly.pdbx_seq_one_letter_code
_entity_poly.pdbx_strand_id
1 'polypeptide(L)' 'DYRLAELSARIPARFKLGDGGKQVLKGAARKVIPSEVIDRPKGYFPVPGLKHLQGRTREWVRELLLD' A
#
# COMPACT_ATOMS: atom_id res chain seq x y z
N ASP A 1 -11.08 8.03 3.31
CA ASP A 1 -11.53 9.18 4.09
C ASP A 1 -10.75 10.42 3.64
N TYR A 2 -11.42 11.51 3.25
CA TYR A 2 -10.75 12.71 2.73
C TYR A 2 -10.07 13.53 3.84
N ARG A 3 -10.61 13.54 5.06
CA ARG A 3 -10.04 14.29 6.19
C ARG A 3 -8.68 13.72 6.58
N LEU A 4 -8.55 12.40 6.56
CA LEU A 4 -7.27 11.72 6.77
C LEU A 4 -6.25 12.09 5.69
N ALA A 5 -6.67 12.16 4.43
CA ALA A 5 -5.78 12.52 3.32
C ALA A 5 -5.30 13.97 3.44
N GLU A 6 -6.20 14.91 3.75
CA GLU A 6 -5.86 16.32 3.97
C GLU A 6 -4.91 16.51 5.17
N LEU A 7 -5.17 15.82 6.28
CA LEU A 7 -4.26 15.83 7.42
C LEU A 7 -2.87 15.33 7.03
N SER A 8 -2.81 14.23 6.29
CA SER A 8 -1.55 13.65 5.81
C SER A 8 -0.82 14.59 4.85
N ALA A 9 -1.56 15.35 4.04
CA ALA A 9 -1.01 16.34 3.11
C ALA A 9 -0.31 17.50 3.86
N ARG A 10 -0.89 17.97 4.97
CA ARG A 10 -0.35 19.08 5.80
C ARG A 10 0.93 18.74 6.56
N ILE A 11 1.29 17.46 6.69
CA ILE A 11 2.53 17.05 7.39
C ILE A 11 3.76 17.57 6.62
N PRO A 12 4.72 18.25 7.27
CA PRO A 12 5.95 18.71 6.65
C PRO A 12 6.72 17.57 5.96
N ALA A 13 7.24 17.84 4.76
CA ALA A 13 7.86 16.83 3.89
C ALA A 13 9.01 16.05 4.57
N ARG A 14 9.80 16.71 5.44
CA ARG A 14 10.89 16.07 6.21
C ARG A 14 10.45 14.83 6.99
N PHE A 15 9.20 14.80 7.47
CA PHE A 15 8.65 13.68 8.23
C PHE A 15 8.07 12.55 7.35
N LYS A 16 8.01 12.75 6.03
CA LYS A 16 7.54 11.76 5.07
C LYS A 16 8.69 10.97 4.45
N LEU A 17 9.95 11.25 4.80
CA LEU A 17 11.12 10.59 4.21
C LEU A 17 11.68 9.47 5.10
N GLY A 18 11.54 9.58 6.44
CA GLY A 18 12.00 8.56 7.38
C GLY A 18 11.23 7.24 7.28
N ASP A 19 11.82 6.16 7.79
CA ASP A 19 11.27 4.80 7.81
C ASP A 19 10.73 4.31 6.46
N GLY A 20 11.50 4.55 5.38
CA GLY A 20 11.09 4.14 4.02
C GLY A 20 9.82 4.86 3.54
N GLY A 21 9.66 6.12 3.96
CA GLY A 21 8.56 6.98 3.55
C GLY A 21 7.34 6.97 4.49
N LYS A 22 7.44 6.32 5.66
CA LYS A 22 6.28 6.03 6.53
C LYS A 22 6.49 6.40 8.00
N GLN A 23 7.48 7.25 8.32
CA GLN A 23 7.85 7.59 9.71
C GLN A 23 6.66 7.97 10.60
N VAL A 24 5.84 8.95 10.20
CA VAL A 24 4.69 9.40 11.01
C VAL A 24 3.66 8.29 11.18
N LEU A 25 3.33 7.57 10.09
CA LEU A 25 2.36 6.49 10.12
C LEU A 25 2.81 5.34 11.03
N LYS A 26 4.06 4.90 10.89
CA LYS A 26 4.62 3.83 11.72
C LYS A 26 4.74 4.27 13.19
N GLY A 27 5.18 5.50 13.44
CA GLY A 27 5.28 6.05 14.79
C GLY A 27 3.92 6.13 15.51
N ALA A 28 2.86 6.52 14.78
CA ALA A 28 1.51 6.50 15.33
C ALA A 28 1.01 5.07 15.55
N ALA A 29 1.25 4.16 14.60
CA ALA A 29 0.69 2.81 14.65
C ALA A 29 1.33 1.92 15.73
N ARG A 30 2.63 2.06 16.02
CA ARG A 30 3.30 1.34 17.13
C ARG A 30 2.74 1.67 18.51
N LYS A 31 2.00 2.79 18.66
CA LYS A 31 1.33 3.15 19.92
C LYS A 31 0.05 2.33 20.18
N VAL A 32 -0.50 1.70 19.15
CA VAL A 32 -1.82 1.05 19.21
C VAL A 32 -1.80 -0.42 18.81
N ILE A 33 -0.77 -0.86 18.07
CA ILE A 33 -0.58 -2.27 17.69
C ILE A 33 0.88 -2.69 17.88
N PRO A 34 1.16 -4.00 18.09
CA PRO A 34 2.51 -4.51 18.34
C PRO A 34 3.48 -4.13 17.22
N SER A 35 4.70 -3.74 17.61
CA SER A 35 5.72 -3.24 16.69
C SER A 35 6.11 -4.28 15.65
N GLU A 36 6.06 -5.57 15.99
CA GLU A 36 6.38 -6.68 15.08
C GLU A 36 5.43 -6.72 13.87
N VAL A 37 4.17 -6.28 14.06
CA VAL A 37 3.19 -6.17 12.98
C VAL A 37 3.52 -5.00 12.05
N ILE A 38 3.98 -3.87 12.61
CA ILE A 38 4.30 -2.64 11.87
C ILE A 38 5.61 -2.76 11.09
N ASP A 39 6.59 -3.44 11.68
CA ASP A 39 7.96 -3.51 11.16
C ASP A 39 8.23 -4.79 10.37
N ARG A 40 7.24 -5.68 10.26
CA ARG A 40 7.26 -6.80 9.33
C ARG A 40 7.63 -6.31 7.91
N PRO A 41 8.53 -7.01 7.19
CA PRO A 41 8.82 -6.73 5.80
C PRO A 41 7.54 -6.72 4.96
N LYS A 42 7.47 -5.82 3.97
CA LYS A 42 6.33 -5.73 3.06
C LYS A 42 6.11 -7.09 2.40
N GLY A 43 5.00 -7.74 2.75
CA GLY A 43 4.52 -8.91 2.03
C GLY A 43 3.96 -8.49 0.69
N TYR A 44 4.20 -9.29 -0.34
CA TYR A 44 3.42 -9.21 -1.56
C TYR A 44 1.99 -9.66 -1.28
N PHE A 45 0.99 -8.99 -1.85
CA PHE A 45 -0.38 -9.48 -1.84
C PHE A 45 -0.48 -10.53 -2.96
N PRO A 46 -0.62 -11.83 -2.65
CA PRO A 46 -0.68 -12.85 -3.68
C PRO A 46 -2.00 -12.67 -4.44
N VAL A 47 -1.94 -11.99 -5.57
CA VAL A 47 -3.01 -11.99 -6.56
C VAL A 47 -2.48 -12.77 -7.76
N PRO A 48 -2.58 -14.12 -7.76
CA PRO A 48 -1.98 -14.96 -8.80
C PRO A 48 -2.36 -14.51 -10.21
N GLY A 49 -3.62 -14.07 -10.39
CA GLY A 49 -4.13 -13.58 -11.66
C GLY A 49 -3.53 -12.27 -12.16
N LEU A 50 -2.85 -11.47 -11.33
CA LEU A 50 -2.25 -10.19 -11.74
C LEU A 50 -0.73 -10.25 -11.89
N LYS A 51 -0.07 -11.23 -11.25
CA LYS A 51 1.38 -11.41 -11.39
C LYS A 51 1.73 -12.04 -12.74
N HIS A 52 0.93 -13.01 -13.15
CA HIS A 52 0.99 -13.63 -14.46
C HIS A 52 -0.43 -13.70 -14.98
N LEU A 53 -0.74 -12.92 -16.03
CA LEU A 53 -2.04 -12.98 -16.69
C LEU A 53 -2.16 -14.33 -17.39
N GLN A 54 -3.03 -15.20 -16.90
CA GLN A 54 -3.28 -16.53 -17.46
C GLN A 54 -4.75 -16.94 -17.25
N GLY A 55 -5.20 -17.89 -18.07
CA GLY A 55 -6.59 -18.36 -18.10
C GLY A 55 -7.59 -17.20 -18.19
N ARG A 56 -8.67 -17.31 -17.40
CA ARG A 56 -9.79 -16.36 -17.42
C ARG A 56 -9.39 -14.90 -17.19
N THR A 57 -8.38 -14.62 -16.36
CA THR A 57 -7.94 -13.23 -16.12
C THR A 57 -7.28 -12.64 -17.36
N ARG A 58 -6.53 -13.44 -18.12
CA ARG A 58 -5.93 -13.00 -19.39
C ARG A 58 -6.98 -12.75 -20.45
N GLU A 59 -7.96 -13.66 -20.56
CA GLU A 59 -9.07 -13.55 -21.52
C GLU A 59 -9.87 -12.28 -21.24
N TRP A 60 -10.29 -12.07 -19.99
CA TRP A 60 -11.01 -10.87 -19.57
C TRP A 60 -10.25 -9.57 -19.87
N VAL A 61 -8.95 -9.50 -19.57
CA VAL A 61 -8.13 -8.31 -19.87
C VAL A 61 -8.02 -8.07 -21.39
N ARG A 62 -7.98 -9.14 -22.20
CA ARG A 62 -7.93 -9.00 -23.66
C ARG A 62 -9.25 -8.47 -24.21
N GLU A 63 -10.38 -9.05 -23.79
CA GLU A 63 -11.71 -8.56 -24.19
C GLU A 63 -11.87 -7.09 -23.81
N LEU A 64 -11.47 -6.70 -22.60
CA LEU A 64 -11.63 -5.31 -22.13
C LEU A 64 -10.78 -4.28 -22.91
N LEU A 65 -9.63 -4.68 -23.45
CA LEU A 65 -8.65 -3.75 -24.02
C LEU A 65 -8.54 -3.82 -25.54
N LEU A 66 -8.97 -4.92 -26.16
CA LEU A 66 -8.73 -5.22 -27.58
C LEU A 66 -10.02 -5.43 -28.39
N ASP A 67 -11.16 -5.62 -27.73
CA ASP A 67 -12.49 -5.52 -28.35
C ASP A 67 -13.12 -4.17 -28.00
#